data_AF-A0A959IX36-F1
#
_entry.id   AF-A0A959IX36-F1
#
_cell.length_a   1.000
_cell.length_b   1.000
_cell.length_c   1.000
_cell.angle_alpha   90.00
_cell.angle_beta   90.00
_cell.angle_gamma   90.00
#
_symmetry.space_group_name_H-M   'P 1'
#
loop_
_entity.id
_entity.type
_entity.pdbx_description
1 polymer ?
#
loop_
_entity_poly.entity_id
_entity_poly.type
_entity_poly.pdbx_seq_one_letter_code
_entity_poly.pdbx_strand_id
1 'polypeptide(L)'
;MNVIGNLALVVASIIYLVLTNETLFKNPPRGGDAVVGYAWMLIMGGGLISLCLLITTGMLAWTGKLDWVNQLPQKRNFLILVGIVIIIVGYVFFLFGENPIDLPLIFRFIVKGLPVILPPMLIFAAAVLLNSEAGSAHPLTYKIPIFTGIGAGIIAFIFIISFKIQRDMAIAKDRVDFHDKIHNDHLNNIEKTDVSKDMVFLLVYTDSNHPSDVREKALAKIKSRADWQEELAARLGNDWAPEVFTFLASNDVPDKSLFIDAVKSGVYTQARLIREGIENCRDVYDCYQGRFFYEVDRVLRTVDKFKSSENSFVPEVQSMQRALQQSTNFKKPKFDALKLVENWISKNTK
;
A
#
# COMPACT_ATOMS: atom_id res chain seq x y z
N MET A 1 0.71 -47.87 -17.54
CA MET A 1 0.65 -46.41 -17.68
C MET A 1 -0.77 -45.89 -17.43
N ASN A 2 -1.80 -46.33 -18.16
CA ASN A 2 -3.20 -45.89 -17.93
C ASN A 2 -3.67 -45.94 -16.44
N VAL A 3 -3.14 -46.86 -15.64
CA VAL A 3 -3.38 -46.93 -14.18
C VAL A 3 -3.03 -45.62 -13.45
N ILE A 4 -1.87 -45.00 -13.72
CA ILE A 4 -1.44 -43.77 -13.04
C ILE A 4 -2.34 -42.59 -13.45
N GLY A 5 -2.68 -42.50 -14.74
CA GLY A 5 -3.57 -41.44 -15.24
C GLY A 5 -4.98 -41.59 -14.68
N ASN A 6 -5.52 -42.81 -14.64
CA ASN A 6 -6.84 -43.07 -14.05
C ASN A 6 -6.83 -42.78 -12.54
N LEU A 7 -5.76 -43.14 -11.82
CA LEU A 7 -5.60 -42.78 -10.40
C LEU A 7 -5.59 -41.26 -10.21
N ALA A 8 -4.85 -40.52 -11.03
CA ALA A 8 -4.82 -39.06 -10.98
C ALA A 8 -6.21 -38.46 -11.23
N LEU A 9 -6.98 -38.98 -12.20
CA LEU A 9 -8.34 -38.53 -12.47
C LEU A 9 -9.30 -38.83 -11.32
N VAL A 10 -9.22 -40.00 -10.69
CA VAL A 10 -10.02 -40.35 -9.50
C VAL A 10 -9.72 -39.39 -8.35
N VAL A 11 -8.45 -39.11 -8.09
CA VAL A 11 -8.04 -38.14 -7.06
C VAL A 11 -8.59 -36.75 -7.38
N ALA A 12 -8.45 -36.29 -8.63
CA ALA A 12 -9.00 -35.00 -9.07
C ALA A 12 -10.53 -34.93 -8.89
N SER A 13 -11.26 -36.00 -9.21
CA SER A 13 -12.71 -36.10 -9.01
C SER A 13 -13.10 -36.00 -7.55
N ILE A 14 -12.40 -36.71 -6.65
CA ILE A 14 -12.68 -36.66 -5.21
C ILE A 14 -12.46 -35.24 -4.67
N ILE A 15 -11.34 -34.61 -5.01
CA ILE A 15 -11.03 -33.24 -4.57
C ILE A 15 -12.06 -32.26 -5.11
N TYR A 16 -12.43 -32.40 -6.39
CA TYR A 16 -13.46 -31.57 -7.00
C TYR A 16 -14.78 -31.69 -6.24
N LEU A 17 -15.25 -32.91 -5.95
CA LEU A 17 -16.48 -33.11 -5.19
C LEU A 17 -16.42 -32.46 -3.79
N VAL A 18 -15.30 -32.58 -3.10
CA VAL A 18 -15.08 -31.91 -1.81
C VAL A 18 -15.17 -30.39 -1.97
N LEU A 19 -14.43 -29.81 -2.92
CA LEU A 19 -14.45 -28.36 -3.15
C LEU A 19 -15.83 -27.86 -3.55
N THR A 20 -16.54 -28.55 -4.43
CA THR A 20 -17.90 -28.18 -4.84
C THR A 20 -18.86 -28.26 -3.65
N ASN A 21 -18.73 -29.27 -2.79
CA ASN A 21 -19.52 -29.38 -1.57
C ASN A 21 -19.29 -28.18 -0.63
N GLU A 22 -18.03 -27.81 -0.40
CA GLU A 22 -17.67 -26.70 0.49
C GLU A 22 -18.02 -25.32 -0.11
N THR A 23 -18.00 -25.17 -1.44
CA THR A 23 -18.23 -23.88 -2.11
C THR A 23 -19.69 -23.60 -2.47
N LEU A 24 -20.46 -24.62 -2.88
CA LEU A 24 -21.84 -24.43 -3.34
C LEU A 24 -22.89 -24.76 -2.29
N PHE A 25 -22.62 -25.74 -1.42
CA PHE A 25 -23.62 -26.25 -0.49
C PHE A 25 -23.44 -25.74 0.95
N LYS A 26 -22.28 -25.15 1.26
CA LYS A 26 -22.01 -24.52 2.57
C LYS A 26 -21.86 -23.01 2.43
N ASN A 27 -22.30 -22.30 3.46
CA ASN A 27 -22.07 -20.85 3.55
C ASN A 27 -20.59 -20.59 3.84
N PRO A 28 -19.92 -19.69 3.09
CA PRO A 28 -18.55 -19.34 3.38
C PRO A 28 -18.42 -18.72 4.78
N PRO A 29 -17.31 -19.00 5.50
CA PRO A 29 -17.08 -18.41 6.82
C PRO A 29 -17.04 -16.88 6.73
N ARG A 30 -17.57 -16.22 7.77
CA ARG A 30 -17.78 -14.75 7.79
C ARG A 30 -16.73 -13.96 8.57
N GLY A 31 -15.74 -14.61 9.19
CA GLY A 31 -14.67 -13.90 9.90
C GLY A 31 -13.64 -14.82 10.56
N GLY A 32 -12.53 -14.20 10.97
CA GLY A 32 -11.42 -14.85 11.69
C GLY A 32 -10.65 -15.88 10.87
N ASP A 33 -9.94 -16.77 11.57
CA ASP A 33 -9.06 -17.79 11.00
C ASP A 33 -9.79 -18.77 10.06
N ALA A 34 -11.10 -18.94 10.23
CA ALA A 34 -11.93 -19.77 9.36
C ALA A 34 -11.94 -19.27 7.90
N VAL A 35 -11.87 -17.95 7.67
CA VAL A 35 -11.79 -17.36 6.31
C VAL A 35 -10.46 -17.72 5.65
N VAL A 36 -9.37 -17.64 6.41
CA VAL A 36 -8.03 -17.99 5.94
C VAL A 36 -7.95 -19.48 5.61
N GLY A 37 -8.47 -20.35 6.49
CA GLY A 37 -8.53 -21.79 6.25
C GLY A 37 -9.36 -22.15 5.01
N TYR A 38 -10.50 -21.48 4.80
CA TYR A 38 -11.31 -21.64 3.61
C TYR A 38 -10.58 -21.22 2.33
N ALA A 39 -9.89 -20.07 2.33
CA ALA A 39 -9.09 -19.63 1.20
C ALA A 39 -7.97 -20.65 0.87
N TRP A 40 -7.24 -21.14 1.88
CA TRP A 40 -6.21 -22.16 1.69
C TRP A 40 -6.74 -23.47 1.13
N MET A 41 -7.93 -23.90 1.56
CA MET A 41 -8.59 -25.08 1.02
C MET A 41 -8.84 -24.94 -0.48
N LEU A 42 -9.33 -23.78 -0.93
CA LEU A 42 -9.54 -23.49 -2.35
C LEU A 42 -8.24 -23.47 -3.14
N ILE A 43 -7.17 -22.84 -2.61
CA ILE A 43 -5.85 -22.79 -3.25
C ILE A 43 -5.30 -24.21 -3.40
N MET A 44 -5.23 -24.95 -2.31
CA MET A 44 -4.59 -26.27 -2.26
C MET A 44 -5.40 -27.30 -3.07
N GLY A 45 -6.72 -27.30 -2.92
CA GLY A 45 -7.58 -28.19 -3.68
C GLY A 45 -7.54 -27.89 -5.18
N GLY A 46 -7.64 -26.62 -5.57
CA GLY A 46 -7.56 -26.22 -6.97
C GLY A 46 -6.18 -26.49 -7.59
N GLY A 47 -5.11 -26.28 -6.81
CA GLY A 47 -3.75 -26.64 -7.21
C GLY A 47 -3.56 -28.15 -7.40
N LEU A 48 -4.14 -28.96 -6.52
CA LEU A 48 -4.04 -30.42 -6.59
C LEU A 48 -4.83 -31.01 -7.78
N ILE A 49 -6.03 -30.49 -8.07
CA ILE A 49 -6.77 -30.83 -9.30
C ILE A 49 -5.92 -30.50 -10.54
N SER A 50 -5.33 -29.30 -10.56
CA SER A 50 -4.47 -28.85 -11.66
C SER A 50 -3.26 -29.77 -11.85
N LEU A 51 -2.64 -30.22 -10.75
CA LEU A 51 -1.54 -31.18 -10.77
C LEU A 51 -1.97 -32.55 -11.33
N CYS A 52 -3.12 -33.07 -10.91
CA CYS A 52 -3.68 -34.33 -11.43
C CYS A 52 -3.96 -34.26 -12.94
N LEU A 53 -4.49 -33.14 -13.42
CA LEU A 53 -4.72 -32.91 -14.85
C LEU A 53 -3.41 -32.76 -15.62
N LEU A 54 -2.38 -32.11 -15.05
CA LEU A 54 -1.04 -32.04 -15.63
C LEU A 54 -0.40 -33.42 -15.80
N ILE A 55 -0.45 -34.26 -14.75
CA ILE A 55 0.04 -35.64 -14.78
C ILE A 55 -0.67 -36.40 -15.89
N THR A 56 -2.00 -36.36 -15.91
CA THR A 56 -2.80 -37.08 -16.92
C THR A 56 -2.49 -36.60 -18.34
N THR A 57 -2.33 -35.30 -18.53
CA THR A 57 -2.00 -34.72 -19.85
C THR A 57 -0.61 -35.14 -20.31
N GLY A 58 0.38 -35.18 -19.41
CA GLY A 58 1.71 -35.70 -19.71
C GLY A 58 1.67 -37.16 -20.18
N MET A 59 0.80 -37.97 -19.58
CA MET A 59 0.59 -39.37 -19.99
C MET A 59 -0.09 -39.50 -21.36
N LEU A 60 -1.07 -38.65 -21.64
CA LEU A 60 -1.72 -38.58 -22.95
C LEU A 60 -0.73 -38.15 -24.04
N ALA A 61 0.16 -37.21 -23.74
CA ALA A 61 1.21 -36.75 -24.65
C ALA A 61 2.25 -37.84 -24.92
N TRP A 62 2.64 -38.60 -23.89
CA TRP A 62 3.57 -39.74 -24.02
C TRP A 62 3.00 -40.86 -24.88
N THR A 63 1.69 -41.12 -24.75
CA THR A 63 1.01 -42.21 -25.48
C THR A 63 0.56 -41.82 -26.89
N GLY A 64 0.91 -40.62 -27.38
CA GLY A 64 0.53 -40.14 -28.72
C GLY A 64 -0.94 -39.77 -28.87
N LYS A 65 -1.72 -39.81 -27.78
CA LYS A 65 -3.17 -39.55 -27.82
C LYS A 65 -3.55 -38.09 -28.09
N LEU A 66 -2.55 -37.21 -28.14
CA LEU A 66 -2.69 -35.78 -28.44
C LEU A 66 -2.11 -35.40 -29.81
N ASP A 67 -1.77 -36.37 -30.67
CA ASP A 67 -1.21 -36.13 -32.01
C ASP A 67 -2.13 -35.31 -32.92
N TRP A 68 -3.44 -35.31 -32.64
CA TRP A 68 -4.44 -34.49 -33.33
C TRP A 68 -4.24 -32.97 -33.11
N VAL A 69 -3.48 -32.56 -32.09
CA VAL A 69 -3.17 -31.14 -31.83
C VAL A 69 -2.11 -30.63 -32.81
N ASN A 70 -1.04 -31.41 -33.02
CA ASN A 70 -0.02 -31.14 -34.03
C ASN A 70 0.78 -32.42 -34.30
N GLN A 71 1.12 -32.65 -35.57
CA GLN A 71 1.92 -33.81 -35.97
C GLN A 71 3.39 -33.70 -35.51
N LEU A 72 3.92 -32.48 -35.32
CA LEU A 72 5.28 -32.27 -34.82
C LEU A 72 5.29 -32.34 -33.28
N PRO A 73 6.00 -33.31 -32.65
CA PRO A 73 5.97 -33.50 -31.20
C PRO A 73 6.37 -32.26 -30.39
N GLN A 74 7.37 -31.50 -30.86
CA GLN A 74 7.82 -30.28 -30.19
C GLN A 74 6.72 -29.20 -30.17
N LYS A 75 6.10 -28.91 -31.32
CA LYS A 75 5.01 -27.92 -31.42
C LYS A 75 3.78 -28.37 -30.65
N ARG A 76 3.44 -29.66 -30.71
CA ARG A 76 2.35 -30.28 -29.96
C ARG A 76 2.53 -30.05 -28.45
N ASN A 77 3.67 -30.44 -27.91
CA ASN A 77 3.94 -30.36 -26.47
C ASN A 77 3.96 -28.91 -25.99
N PHE A 78 4.50 -27.98 -26.80
CA PHE A 78 4.44 -26.55 -26.50
C PHE A 78 3.00 -26.02 -26.44
N LEU A 79 2.16 -26.34 -27.44
CA LEU A 79 0.76 -25.91 -27.46
C LEU A 79 -0.05 -26.49 -26.29
N ILE A 80 0.19 -27.75 -25.93
CA ILE A 80 -0.41 -28.39 -24.77
C ILE A 80 -0.01 -27.66 -23.49
N LEU A 81 1.28 -27.39 -23.30
CA LEU A 81 1.77 -26.68 -22.12
C LEU A 81 1.12 -25.29 -21.99
N VAL A 82 1.09 -24.53 -23.09
CA VAL A 82 0.43 -23.21 -23.14
C VAL A 82 -1.06 -23.32 -22.80
N GLY A 83 -1.76 -24.29 -23.39
CA GLY A 83 -3.18 -24.52 -23.12
C GLY A 83 -3.46 -24.87 -21.66
N ILE A 84 -2.63 -25.70 -21.04
CA ILE A 84 -2.77 -26.03 -19.61
C ILE A 84 -2.50 -24.81 -18.74
N VAL A 85 -1.45 -24.04 -19.03
CA VAL A 85 -1.16 -22.80 -18.27
C VAL A 85 -2.34 -21.83 -18.34
N ILE A 86 -2.93 -21.64 -19.53
CA ILE A 86 -4.12 -20.81 -19.73
C ILE A 86 -5.30 -21.31 -18.88
N ILE A 87 -5.55 -22.62 -18.87
CA ILE A 87 -6.61 -23.23 -18.07
C ILE A 87 -6.36 -23.02 -16.57
N ILE A 88 -5.14 -23.27 -16.08
CA ILE A 88 -4.78 -23.13 -14.66
C ILE A 88 -4.91 -21.67 -14.23
N VAL A 89 -4.32 -20.73 -14.96
CA VAL A 89 -4.40 -19.30 -14.65
C VAL A 89 -5.85 -18.83 -14.66
N GLY A 90 -6.63 -19.25 -15.65
CA GLY A 90 -8.06 -18.93 -15.71
C GLY A 90 -8.83 -19.50 -14.53
N TYR A 91 -8.60 -20.77 -14.18
CA TYR A 91 -9.26 -21.42 -13.05
C TYR A 91 -8.94 -20.75 -11.71
N VAL A 92 -7.66 -20.44 -11.46
CA VAL A 92 -7.23 -19.68 -10.27
C VAL A 92 -7.91 -18.31 -10.24
N PHE A 93 -7.95 -17.60 -11.37
CA PHE A 93 -8.65 -16.32 -11.44
C PHE A 93 -10.14 -16.44 -11.12
N PHE A 94 -10.83 -17.46 -11.63
CA PHE A 94 -12.25 -17.61 -11.31
C PHE A 94 -12.49 -18.01 -9.84
N LEU A 95 -11.53 -18.68 -9.18
CA LEU A 95 -11.60 -19.00 -7.75
C LEU A 95 -11.33 -17.78 -6.85
N PHE A 96 -10.43 -16.89 -7.24
CA PHE A 96 -9.97 -15.75 -6.42
C PHE A 96 -10.37 -14.37 -6.95
N GLY A 97 -11.09 -14.32 -8.06
CA GLY A 97 -11.48 -13.10 -8.74
C GLY A 97 -12.31 -12.21 -7.82
N GLU A 98 -12.15 -10.89 -7.99
CA GLU A 98 -12.85 -9.88 -7.20
C GLU A 98 -14.37 -10.06 -7.24
N ASN A 99 -15.07 -9.46 -6.27
CA ASN A 99 -16.50 -9.59 -6.10
C ASN A 99 -17.23 -9.43 -7.45
N PRO A 100 -18.00 -10.44 -7.89
CA PRO A 100 -18.67 -10.40 -9.19
C PRO A 100 -19.74 -9.30 -9.27
N ILE A 101 -19.97 -8.55 -8.19
CA ILE A 101 -20.91 -7.42 -8.13
C ILE A 101 -20.50 -6.31 -9.11
N ASP A 102 -19.21 -6.15 -9.41
CA ASP A 102 -18.78 -5.10 -10.34
C ASP A 102 -18.75 -5.57 -11.82
N LEU A 103 -19.10 -6.83 -12.07
CA LEU A 103 -19.14 -7.40 -13.41
C LEU A 103 -20.54 -7.30 -14.05
N PRO A 104 -20.65 -7.13 -15.38
CA PRO A 104 -21.92 -7.26 -16.08
C PRO A 104 -22.54 -8.64 -15.84
N LEU A 105 -23.88 -8.71 -15.82
CA LEU A 105 -24.65 -9.89 -15.39
C LEU A 105 -24.17 -11.21 -16.04
N ILE A 106 -23.90 -11.20 -17.35
CA ILE A 106 -23.46 -12.39 -18.08
C ILE A 106 -22.10 -12.91 -17.59
N PHE A 107 -21.18 -12.01 -17.23
CA PHE A 107 -19.86 -12.39 -16.71
C PHE A 107 -19.94 -12.89 -15.27
N ARG A 108 -20.93 -12.46 -14.48
CA ARG A 108 -21.15 -13.01 -13.13
C ARG A 108 -21.46 -14.50 -13.17
N PHE A 109 -22.28 -14.93 -14.11
CA PHE A 109 -22.62 -16.34 -14.30
C PHE A 109 -21.42 -17.13 -14.78
N ILE A 110 -20.62 -16.58 -15.69
CA ILE A 110 -19.38 -17.21 -16.16
C ILE A 110 -18.41 -17.36 -15.00
N VAL A 111 -18.09 -16.29 -14.27
CA VAL A 111 -17.10 -16.33 -13.18
C VAL A 111 -17.49 -17.29 -12.05
N LYS A 112 -18.79 -17.35 -11.69
CA LYS A 112 -19.26 -18.27 -10.64
C LYS A 112 -19.44 -19.71 -11.11
N GLY A 113 -19.91 -19.91 -12.35
CA GLY A 113 -20.25 -21.22 -12.88
C GLY A 113 -19.03 -22.00 -13.39
N LEU A 114 -18.04 -21.30 -13.94
CA LEU A 114 -16.94 -21.95 -14.65
C LEU A 114 -15.98 -22.73 -13.75
N PRO A 115 -15.65 -22.31 -12.51
CA PRO A 115 -14.92 -23.14 -11.55
C PRO A 115 -15.61 -24.47 -11.21
N VAL A 116 -16.93 -24.51 -11.31
CA VAL A 116 -17.73 -25.70 -11.03
C VAL A 116 -17.79 -26.56 -12.30
N ILE A 117 -18.07 -25.97 -13.45
CA ILE A 117 -18.32 -26.72 -14.69
C ILE A 117 -17.02 -27.21 -15.34
N LEU A 118 -15.94 -26.42 -15.27
CA LEU A 118 -14.73 -26.69 -16.03
C LEU A 118 -13.97 -27.95 -15.55
N PRO A 119 -13.70 -28.15 -14.25
CA PRO A 119 -13.00 -29.35 -13.79
C PRO A 119 -13.66 -30.68 -14.19
N PRO A 120 -14.97 -30.92 -14.00
CA PRO A 120 -15.58 -32.19 -14.38
C PRO A 120 -15.59 -32.37 -15.91
N MET A 121 -15.74 -31.30 -16.69
CA MET A 121 -15.62 -31.35 -18.16
C MET A 121 -14.21 -31.81 -18.59
N LEU A 122 -13.16 -31.25 -18.00
CA LEU A 122 -11.78 -31.60 -18.33
C LEU A 122 -11.40 -33.01 -17.83
N ILE A 123 -11.85 -33.39 -16.63
CA ILE A 123 -11.68 -34.75 -16.10
C ILE A 123 -12.36 -35.77 -17.02
N PHE A 124 -13.59 -35.49 -17.47
CA PHE A 124 -14.31 -36.35 -18.40
C PHE A 124 -13.58 -36.49 -19.74
N ALA A 125 -13.15 -35.37 -20.35
CA ALA A 125 -12.40 -35.42 -21.60
C ALA A 125 -11.08 -36.20 -21.47
N ALA A 126 -10.37 -36.01 -20.35
CA ALA A 126 -9.15 -36.74 -20.06
C ALA A 126 -9.42 -38.23 -19.83
N ALA A 127 -10.51 -38.60 -19.16
CA ALA A 127 -10.90 -39.99 -18.94
C ALA A 127 -11.25 -40.69 -20.27
N VAL A 128 -12.01 -40.01 -21.14
CA VAL A 128 -12.34 -40.52 -22.48
C VAL A 128 -11.07 -40.73 -23.29
N LEU A 129 -10.18 -39.73 -23.36
CA LEU A 129 -8.93 -39.86 -24.09
C LEU A 129 -8.06 -40.98 -23.51
N LEU A 130 -7.93 -41.09 -22.20
CA LEU A 130 -7.04 -42.05 -21.56
C LEU A 130 -7.51 -43.50 -21.78
N ASN A 131 -8.83 -43.73 -21.78
CA ASN A 131 -9.42 -45.07 -21.85
C ASN A 131 -9.95 -45.46 -23.23
N SER A 132 -10.13 -44.52 -24.17
CA SER A 132 -10.48 -44.87 -25.54
C SER A 132 -9.32 -45.56 -26.23
N GLU A 133 -9.57 -46.68 -26.89
CA GLU A 133 -8.70 -47.16 -27.96
C GLU A 133 -8.69 -46.10 -29.06
N ALA A 134 -7.52 -45.80 -29.63
CA ALA A 134 -7.33 -44.72 -30.59
C ALA A 134 -8.33 -44.86 -31.76
N GLY A 135 -9.38 -44.01 -31.77
CA GLY A 135 -10.41 -43.99 -32.81
C GLY A 135 -11.84 -44.40 -32.38
N SER A 136 -12.05 -44.92 -31.17
CA SER A 136 -13.37 -45.41 -30.71
C SER A 136 -14.31 -44.30 -30.20
N ALA A 137 -13.77 -43.19 -29.68
CA ALA A 137 -14.55 -42.07 -29.18
C ALA A 137 -14.74 -40.98 -30.25
N HIS A 138 -15.97 -40.45 -30.37
CA HIS A 138 -16.25 -39.37 -31.31
C HIS A 138 -15.43 -38.11 -30.95
N PRO A 139 -14.70 -37.46 -31.90
CA PRO A 139 -13.76 -36.37 -31.59
C PRO A 139 -14.32 -35.22 -30.75
N LEU A 140 -15.61 -34.94 -30.86
CA LEU A 140 -16.27 -33.86 -30.11
C LEU A 140 -16.31 -34.11 -28.60
N THR A 141 -16.28 -35.36 -28.13
CA THR A 141 -16.40 -35.69 -26.69
C THR A 141 -15.26 -35.16 -25.85
N TYR A 142 -14.06 -35.03 -26.43
CA TYR A 142 -12.89 -34.48 -25.75
C TYR A 142 -12.47 -33.11 -26.30
N LYS A 143 -12.71 -32.82 -27.59
CA LYS A 143 -12.34 -31.52 -28.18
C LYS A 143 -13.15 -30.37 -27.60
N ILE A 144 -14.48 -30.53 -27.44
CA ILE A 144 -15.34 -29.45 -26.92
C ILE A 144 -14.88 -29.04 -25.50
N PRO A 145 -14.75 -29.96 -24.52
CA PRO A 145 -14.27 -29.59 -23.19
C PRO A 145 -12.91 -28.90 -23.17
N ILE A 146 -11.95 -29.38 -23.97
CA ILE A 146 -10.61 -28.80 -24.03
C ILE A 146 -10.66 -27.38 -24.61
N PHE A 147 -11.35 -27.17 -25.73
CA PHE A 147 -11.45 -25.84 -26.33
C PHE A 147 -12.26 -24.87 -25.46
N THR A 148 -13.32 -25.34 -24.78
CA THR A 148 -14.05 -24.53 -23.80
C THR A 148 -13.13 -24.10 -22.66
N GLY A 149 -12.30 -25.01 -22.13
CA GLY A 149 -11.34 -24.68 -21.07
C GLY A 149 -10.30 -23.64 -21.50
N ILE A 150 -9.72 -23.81 -22.68
CA ILE A 150 -8.76 -22.85 -23.24
C ILE A 150 -9.44 -21.50 -23.46
N GLY A 151 -10.61 -21.46 -24.10
CA GLY A 151 -11.35 -20.23 -24.36
C GLY A 151 -11.71 -19.49 -23.08
N ALA A 152 -12.17 -20.21 -22.06
CA ALA A 152 -12.47 -19.63 -20.75
C ALA A 152 -11.22 -19.07 -20.05
N GLY A 153 -10.09 -19.77 -20.15
CA GLY A 153 -8.82 -19.29 -19.61
C GLY A 153 -8.30 -18.03 -20.33
N ILE A 154 -8.46 -17.95 -21.65
CA ILE A 154 -8.11 -16.74 -22.43
C ILE A 154 -9.00 -15.57 -22.00
N ILE A 155 -10.31 -15.79 -21.87
CA ILE A 155 -11.25 -14.77 -21.40
C ILE A 155 -10.83 -14.27 -20.03
N ALA A 156 -10.59 -15.17 -19.07
CA ALA A 156 -10.10 -14.82 -17.74
C ALA A 156 -8.82 -13.99 -17.79
N PHE A 157 -7.84 -14.38 -18.62
CA PHE A 157 -6.57 -13.67 -18.76
C PHE A 157 -6.74 -12.24 -19.30
N ILE A 158 -7.55 -12.07 -20.35
CA ILE A 158 -7.87 -10.74 -20.90
C ILE A 158 -8.53 -9.89 -19.81
N PHE A 159 -9.48 -10.44 -19.06
CA PHE A 159 -10.15 -9.75 -17.97
C PHE A 159 -9.18 -9.32 -16.87
N ILE A 160 -8.24 -10.17 -16.45
CA ILE A 160 -7.22 -9.81 -15.44
C ILE A 160 -6.44 -8.58 -15.88
N ILE A 161 -5.97 -8.57 -17.13
CA ILE A 161 -5.15 -7.48 -17.65
C ILE A 161 -5.99 -6.20 -17.74
N SER A 162 -7.17 -6.27 -18.36
CA SER A 162 -8.04 -5.11 -18.54
C SER A 162 -8.47 -4.50 -17.21
N PHE A 163 -8.87 -5.35 -16.25
CA PHE A 163 -9.32 -4.88 -14.94
C PHE A 163 -8.17 -4.29 -14.12
N LYS A 164 -6.99 -4.94 -14.13
CA LYS A 164 -5.81 -4.42 -13.43
C LYS A 164 -5.39 -3.06 -14.00
N ILE A 165 -5.36 -2.91 -15.33
CA ILE A 165 -5.04 -1.64 -15.97
C ILE A 165 -6.05 -0.56 -15.58
N GLN A 166 -7.35 -0.85 -15.64
CA GLN A 166 -8.39 0.11 -15.26
C GLN A 166 -8.27 0.53 -13.78
N ARG A 167 -8.04 -0.43 -12.88
CA ARG A 167 -7.88 -0.17 -11.46
C ARG A 167 -6.62 0.65 -11.16
N ASP A 168 -5.50 0.29 -11.77
CA ASP A 168 -4.23 1.01 -11.57
C ASP A 168 -4.34 2.44 -12.14
N MET A 169 -5.04 2.63 -13.27
CA MET A 169 -5.35 3.95 -13.82
C MET A 169 -6.28 4.76 -12.91
N ALA A 170 -7.32 4.13 -12.34
CA ALA A 170 -8.23 4.78 -11.39
C ALA A 170 -7.48 5.22 -10.12
N ILE A 171 -6.66 4.34 -9.53
CA ILE A 171 -5.83 4.67 -8.37
C ILE A 171 -4.84 5.80 -8.70
N ALA A 172 -4.21 5.75 -9.88
CA ALA A 172 -3.29 6.80 -10.32
C ALA A 172 -4.02 8.14 -10.48
N LYS A 173 -5.21 8.13 -11.10
CA LYS A 173 -6.04 9.33 -11.24
C LYS A 173 -6.49 9.88 -9.90
N ASP A 174 -7.01 9.04 -9.01
CA ASP A 174 -7.45 9.45 -7.67
C ASP A 174 -6.29 10.07 -6.87
N ARG A 175 -5.07 9.56 -7.03
CA ARG A 175 -3.88 10.17 -6.43
C ARG A 175 -3.58 11.54 -7.02
N VAL A 176 -3.65 11.71 -8.34
CA VAL A 176 -3.42 13.02 -8.98
C VAL A 176 -4.51 14.01 -8.53
N ASP A 177 -5.78 13.63 -8.65
CA ASP A 177 -6.92 14.46 -8.25
C ASP A 177 -6.84 14.85 -6.76
N PHE A 178 -6.40 13.93 -5.89
CA PHE A 178 -6.17 14.22 -4.48
C PHE A 178 -5.03 15.23 -4.27
N HIS A 179 -3.88 15.07 -4.93
CA HIS A 179 -2.77 16.01 -4.81
C HIS A 179 -3.16 17.40 -5.34
N ASP A 180 -3.83 17.47 -6.49
CA ASP A 180 -4.30 18.72 -7.09
C ASP A 180 -5.30 19.42 -6.18
N LYS A 181 -6.22 18.65 -5.56
CA LYS A 181 -7.15 19.19 -4.57
C LYS A 181 -6.43 19.78 -3.36
N ILE A 182 -5.52 19.03 -2.74
CA ILE A 182 -4.75 19.50 -1.58
C ILE A 182 -3.93 20.75 -1.93
N HIS A 183 -3.30 20.75 -3.11
CA HIS A 183 -2.54 21.89 -3.60
C HIS A 183 -3.41 23.13 -3.76
N ASN A 184 -4.56 23.01 -4.43
CA ASN A 184 -5.52 24.10 -4.59
C ASN A 184 -6.10 24.57 -3.25
N ASP A 185 -6.39 23.65 -2.33
CA ASP A 185 -6.88 23.97 -1.00
C ASP A 185 -5.84 24.80 -0.22
N HIS A 186 -4.54 24.48 -0.31
CA HIS A 186 -3.48 25.30 0.28
C HIS A 186 -3.44 26.72 -0.32
N LEU A 187 -3.46 26.84 -1.66
CA LEU A 187 -3.44 28.14 -2.33
C LEU A 187 -4.67 29.00 -1.97
N ASN A 188 -5.84 28.37 -1.85
CA ASN A 188 -7.08 29.01 -1.42
C ASN A 188 -7.04 29.44 0.05
N ASN A 189 -6.51 28.60 0.94
CA ASN A 189 -6.36 28.93 2.35
C ASN A 189 -5.40 30.12 2.54
N ILE A 190 -4.27 30.12 1.84
CA ILE A 190 -3.34 31.26 1.83
C ILE A 190 -4.06 32.52 1.37
N GLU A 191 -4.83 32.45 0.29
CA GLU A 191 -5.54 33.60 -0.27
C GLU A 191 -6.62 34.17 0.67
N LYS A 192 -7.37 33.30 1.35
CA LYS A 192 -8.45 33.71 2.28
C LYS A 192 -7.95 34.21 3.63
N THR A 193 -6.75 33.83 4.05
CA THR A 193 -6.22 34.18 5.37
C THR A 193 -6.00 35.70 5.49
N ASP A 194 -6.57 36.35 6.50
CA ASP A 194 -6.27 37.77 6.79
C ASP A 194 -4.93 37.87 7.50
N VAL A 195 -3.88 38.28 6.79
CA VAL A 195 -2.53 38.35 7.34
C VAL A 195 -2.41 39.31 8.52
N SER A 196 -3.34 40.26 8.68
CA SER A 196 -3.35 41.21 9.80
C SER A 196 -3.71 40.53 11.14
N LYS A 197 -4.47 39.44 11.08
CA LYS A 197 -5.01 38.74 12.26
C LYS A 197 -4.43 37.34 12.43
N ASP A 198 -4.22 36.67 11.31
CA ASP A 198 -4.09 35.21 11.21
C ASP A 198 -2.74 34.80 10.58
N MET A 199 -1.72 35.66 10.67
CA MET A 199 -0.40 35.42 10.06
C MET A 199 0.22 34.08 10.44
N VAL A 200 -0.01 33.61 11.67
CA VAL A 200 0.53 32.34 12.16
C VAL A 200 0.09 31.14 11.32
N PHE A 201 -1.16 31.16 10.81
CA PHE A 201 -1.67 30.08 9.97
C PHE A 201 -1.04 30.05 8.58
N LEU A 202 -0.37 31.12 8.15
CA LEU A 202 0.42 31.12 6.92
C LEU A 202 1.76 30.41 7.09
N LEU A 203 2.31 30.35 8.31
CA LEU A 203 3.66 29.84 8.55
C LEU A 203 3.80 28.35 8.25
N VAL A 204 2.74 27.56 8.44
CA VAL A 204 2.74 26.14 8.11
C VAL A 204 3.06 25.90 6.62
N TYR A 205 2.64 26.80 5.73
CA TYR A 205 2.86 26.70 4.29
C TYR A 205 4.27 27.17 3.85
N THR A 206 5.11 27.62 4.79
CA THR A 206 6.44 28.18 4.47
C THR A 206 7.59 27.18 4.57
N ASP A 207 7.31 25.94 4.96
CA ASP A 207 8.33 24.90 5.09
C ASP A 207 8.86 24.45 3.71
N SER A 208 10.08 23.90 3.69
CA SER A 208 10.73 23.40 2.47
C SER A 208 10.03 22.18 1.86
N ASN A 209 9.11 21.55 2.59
CA ASN A 209 8.35 20.38 2.16
C ASN A 209 7.12 20.72 1.30
N HIS A 210 6.78 22.01 1.17
CA HIS A 210 5.71 22.46 0.29
C HIS A 210 6.20 22.75 -1.14
N PRO A 211 5.32 22.61 -2.15
CA PRO A 211 5.58 23.13 -3.50
C PRO A 211 6.05 24.58 -3.48
N SER A 212 6.94 24.94 -4.39
CA SER A 212 7.60 26.26 -4.39
C SER A 212 6.61 27.41 -4.52
N ASP A 213 5.57 27.26 -5.34
CA ASP A 213 4.53 28.25 -5.57
C ASP A 213 3.64 28.48 -4.34
N VAL A 214 3.28 27.40 -3.62
CA VAL A 214 2.57 27.48 -2.33
C VAL A 214 3.40 28.25 -1.32
N ARG A 215 4.69 27.90 -1.19
CA ARG A 215 5.63 28.56 -0.28
C ARG A 215 5.81 30.03 -0.64
N GLU A 216 6.05 30.34 -1.92
CA GLU A 216 6.25 31.70 -2.41
C GLU A 216 5.00 32.57 -2.20
N LYS A 217 3.79 32.05 -2.45
CA LYS A 217 2.53 32.77 -2.21
C LYS A 217 2.33 33.06 -0.71
N ALA A 218 2.63 32.10 0.16
CA ALA A 218 2.57 32.30 1.62
C ALA A 218 3.59 33.35 2.08
N LEU A 219 4.84 33.25 1.63
CA LEU A 219 5.91 34.20 1.96
C LEU A 219 5.60 35.62 1.48
N ALA A 220 5.13 35.78 0.25
CA ALA A 220 4.74 37.08 -0.30
C ALA A 220 3.63 37.72 0.54
N LYS A 221 2.66 36.91 0.99
CA LYS A 221 1.57 37.38 1.82
C LYS A 221 2.04 37.80 3.21
N ILE A 222 2.87 37.00 3.88
CA ILE A 222 3.49 37.37 5.18
C ILE A 222 4.27 38.69 5.05
N LYS A 223 5.13 38.79 4.03
CA LYS A 223 6.00 39.96 3.79
C LYS A 223 5.25 41.20 3.27
N SER A 224 3.96 41.09 2.96
CA SER A 224 3.12 42.25 2.62
C SER A 224 2.84 43.15 3.83
N ARG A 225 3.04 42.65 5.05
CA ARG A 225 3.03 43.44 6.28
C ARG A 225 4.40 44.06 6.53
N ALA A 226 4.43 45.32 6.94
CA ALA A 226 5.69 46.02 7.23
C ALA A 226 6.39 45.50 8.50
N ASP A 227 5.61 45.05 9.49
CA ASP A 227 6.02 44.62 10.83
C ASP A 227 6.18 43.09 10.97
N TRP A 228 6.31 42.38 9.84
CA TRP A 228 6.24 40.91 9.84
C TRP A 228 7.37 40.25 10.65
N GLN A 229 8.57 40.87 10.71
CA GLN A 229 9.69 40.31 11.47
C GLN A 229 9.46 40.44 12.98
N GLU A 230 8.98 41.61 13.42
CA GLU A 230 8.65 41.92 14.80
C GLU A 230 7.51 41.03 15.30
N GLU A 231 6.49 40.84 14.47
CA GLU A 231 5.39 39.93 14.79
C GLU A 231 5.89 38.48 14.96
N LEU A 232 6.74 37.97 14.05
CA LEU A 232 7.33 36.64 14.20
C LEU A 232 8.18 36.51 15.48
N ALA A 233 9.02 37.52 15.75
CA ALA A 233 9.84 37.55 16.96
C ALA A 233 8.97 37.53 18.23
N ALA A 234 7.87 38.29 18.26
CA ALA A 234 6.93 38.29 19.38
C ALA A 234 6.24 36.93 19.58
N ARG A 235 5.96 36.20 18.50
CA ARG A 235 5.27 34.89 18.54
C ARG A 235 6.14 33.75 19.08
N LEU A 236 7.47 33.86 19.01
CA LEU A 236 8.37 32.88 19.65
C LEU A 236 8.18 32.82 21.19
N GLY A 237 7.71 33.91 21.81
CA GLY A 237 7.47 33.95 23.25
C GLY A 237 6.18 33.28 23.73
N ASN A 238 5.38 32.66 22.85
CA ASN A 238 4.09 32.07 23.22
C ASN A 238 3.81 30.74 22.48
N ASP A 239 2.62 30.19 22.66
CA ASP A 239 2.24 28.85 22.15
C ASP A 239 2.37 28.69 20.63
N TRP A 240 2.53 29.78 19.88
CA TRP A 240 2.78 29.79 18.43
C TRP A 240 4.26 29.66 18.04
N ALA A 241 5.16 29.47 18.99
CA ALA A 241 6.58 29.24 18.71
C ALA A 241 6.85 28.12 17.69
N PRO A 242 6.15 26.96 17.70
CA PRO A 242 6.38 25.89 16.73
C PRO A 242 6.20 26.33 15.27
N GLU A 243 5.20 27.14 14.99
CA GLU A 243 4.91 27.68 13.66
C GLU A 243 6.00 28.67 13.22
N VAL A 244 6.51 29.50 14.13
CA VAL A 244 7.63 30.39 13.83
C VAL A 244 8.92 29.61 13.58
N PHE A 245 9.19 28.55 14.35
CA PHE A 245 10.33 27.66 14.08
C PHE A 245 10.20 26.95 12.74
N THR A 246 8.98 26.59 12.32
CA THR A 246 8.72 26.06 10.97
C THR A 246 9.14 27.05 9.90
N PHE A 247 8.80 28.34 10.07
CA PHE A 247 9.22 29.40 9.17
C PHE A 247 10.75 29.58 9.16
N LEU A 248 11.37 29.78 10.34
CA LEU A 248 12.78 30.14 10.46
C LEU A 248 13.74 29.01 10.04
N ALA A 249 13.33 27.74 10.22
CA ALA A 249 14.11 26.58 9.81
C ALA A 249 14.33 26.52 8.29
N SER A 250 13.38 27.05 7.52
CA SER A 250 13.33 26.91 6.05
C SER A 250 13.48 28.23 5.31
N ASN A 251 13.42 29.38 6.00
CA ASN A 251 13.47 30.71 5.38
C ASN A 251 14.46 31.64 6.08
N ASP A 252 15.14 32.49 5.32
CA ASP A 252 16.02 33.52 5.87
C ASP A 252 15.25 34.79 6.24
N VAL A 253 15.72 35.46 7.29
CA VAL A 253 15.23 36.75 7.75
C VAL A 253 16.29 37.82 7.52
N PRO A 254 15.91 39.01 6.99
CA PRO A 254 16.86 40.11 6.77
C PRO A 254 17.54 40.60 8.06
N ASP A 255 16.77 40.84 9.11
CA ASP A 255 17.29 41.31 10.39
C ASP A 255 17.44 40.15 11.37
N LYS A 256 18.59 39.48 11.33
CA LYS A 256 18.87 38.38 12.26
C LYS A 256 18.98 38.83 13.72
N SER A 257 19.34 40.09 13.97
CA SER A 257 19.62 40.59 15.32
C SER A 257 18.34 40.64 16.16
N LEU A 258 17.22 40.99 15.54
CA LEU A 258 15.88 40.99 16.13
C LEU A 258 15.47 39.62 16.72
N PHE A 259 15.98 38.53 16.14
CA PHE A 259 15.55 37.18 16.47
C PHE A 259 16.43 36.47 17.49
N ILE A 260 17.64 36.96 17.83
CA ILE A 260 18.56 36.20 18.69
C ILE A 260 17.91 35.87 20.04
N ASP A 261 17.43 36.88 20.76
CA ASP A 261 16.82 36.67 22.08
C ASP A 261 15.41 36.09 21.97
N ALA A 262 14.68 36.40 20.89
CA ALA A 262 13.38 35.80 20.61
C ALA A 262 13.51 34.28 20.38
N VAL A 263 14.53 33.81 19.66
CA VAL A 263 14.82 32.39 19.43
C VAL A 263 15.19 31.72 20.75
N LYS A 264 16.02 32.34 21.59
CA LYS A 264 16.32 31.77 22.94
C LYS A 264 15.04 31.55 23.74
N SER A 265 14.19 32.57 23.80
CA SER A 265 12.87 32.50 24.44
C SER A 265 12.01 31.38 23.83
N GLY A 266 11.95 31.31 22.50
CA GLY A 266 11.21 30.28 21.77
C GLY A 266 11.67 28.87 22.07
N VAL A 267 12.97 28.63 22.26
CA VAL A 267 13.47 27.30 22.62
C VAL A 267 12.97 26.90 24.01
N TYR A 268 12.92 27.83 24.98
CA TYR A 268 12.31 27.56 26.29
C TYR A 268 10.81 27.30 26.18
N THR A 269 10.09 28.05 25.33
CA THR A 269 8.68 27.81 25.02
C THR A 269 8.46 26.43 24.43
N GLN A 270 9.28 26.01 23.46
CA GLN A 270 9.21 24.67 22.88
C GLN A 270 9.50 23.60 23.94
N ALA A 271 10.49 23.82 24.80
CA ALA A 271 10.78 22.91 25.91
C ALA A 271 9.56 22.77 26.84
N ARG A 272 8.85 23.86 27.16
CA ARG A 272 7.60 23.82 27.93
C ARG A 272 6.51 23.01 27.21
N LEU A 273 6.25 23.29 25.93
CA LEU A 273 5.24 22.58 25.13
C LEU A 273 5.53 21.07 25.02
N ILE A 274 6.81 20.68 24.93
CA ILE A 274 7.22 19.26 24.98
C ILE A 274 6.85 18.63 26.33
N ARG A 275 7.12 19.32 27.46
CA ARG A 275 6.75 18.81 28.79
C ARG A 275 5.25 18.61 28.92
N GLU A 276 4.47 19.62 28.56
CA GLU A 276 3.01 19.56 28.57
C GLU A 276 2.49 18.45 27.66
N GLY A 277 3.09 18.27 26.46
CA GLY A 277 2.74 17.20 25.56
C GLY A 277 3.00 15.80 26.14
N ILE A 278 4.08 15.63 26.89
CA ILE A 278 4.44 14.39 27.59
C ILE A 278 3.50 14.14 28.78
N GLU A 279 3.20 15.17 29.58
CA GLU A 279 2.29 15.11 30.73
C GLU A 279 0.87 14.73 30.31
N ASN A 280 0.43 15.19 29.14
CA ASN A 280 -0.91 14.93 28.61
C ASN A 280 -1.04 13.58 27.87
N CYS A 281 0.03 12.79 27.73
CA CYS A 281 -0.10 11.43 27.20
C CYS A 281 -0.93 10.56 28.15
N ARG A 282 -1.97 9.91 27.63
CA ARG A 282 -2.87 9.05 28.41
C ARG A 282 -2.43 7.58 28.38
N ASP A 283 -1.76 7.16 27.32
CA ASP A 283 -1.26 5.80 27.16
C ASP A 283 0.02 5.73 26.29
N VAL A 284 0.44 4.49 25.99
CA VAL A 284 1.65 4.19 25.19
C VAL A 284 1.50 4.62 23.73
N TYR A 285 0.28 4.69 23.19
CA TYR A 285 0.02 5.12 21.82
C TYR A 285 0.13 6.64 21.66
N ASP A 286 -0.24 7.40 22.69
CA ASP A 286 -0.02 8.84 22.71
C ASP A 286 1.48 9.16 22.71
N CYS A 287 2.28 8.41 23.47
CA CYS A 287 3.71 8.66 23.65
C CYS A 287 4.55 7.66 22.82
N TYR A 288 4.55 7.84 21.50
CA TYR A 288 5.31 7.02 20.54
C TYR A 288 6.70 7.58 20.21
N GLN A 289 7.58 6.74 19.66
CA GLN A 289 9.01 7.03 19.45
C GLN A 289 9.29 8.28 18.59
N GLY A 290 8.52 8.48 17.51
CA GLY A 290 8.69 9.62 16.59
C GLY A 290 8.07 10.93 17.07
N ARG A 291 7.49 10.98 18.28
CA ARG A 291 6.87 12.20 18.81
C ARG A 291 7.91 13.31 19.02
N PHE A 292 7.49 14.55 18.76
CA PHE A 292 8.32 15.78 18.84
C PHE A 292 9.48 15.87 17.84
N PHE A 293 9.63 14.92 16.92
CA PHE A 293 10.79 14.87 16.03
C PHE A 293 10.90 16.12 15.14
N TYR A 294 9.81 16.50 14.48
CA TYR A 294 9.81 17.63 13.54
C TYR A 294 9.94 18.98 14.25
N GLU A 295 9.30 19.12 15.41
CA GLU A 295 9.38 20.30 16.24
C GLU A 295 10.82 20.54 16.71
N VAL A 296 11.48 19.48 17.19
CA VAL A 296 12.89 19.55 17.61
C VAL A 296 13.82 19.79 16.43
N ASP A 297 13.63 19.09 15.30
CA ASP A 297 14.44 19.31 14.09
C ASP A 297 14.40 20.76 13.62
N ARG A 298 13.20 21.36 13.56
CA ARG A 298 13.01 22.76 13.15
C ARG A 298 13.65 23.74 14.12
N VAL A 299 13.58 23.49 15.43
CA VAL A 299 14.31 24.30 16.43
C VAL A 299 15.81 24.20 16.21
N LEU A 300 16.36 22.98 16.07
CA LEU A 300 17.80 22.77 15.91
C LEU A 300 18.35 23.42 14.62
N ARG A 301 17.62 23.29 13.51
CA ARG A 301 17.94 23.99 12.26
C ARG A 301 17.90 25.51 12.43
N THR A 302 16.93 26.02 13.18
CA THR A 302 16.82 27.45 13.46
C THR A 302 18.01 27.94 14.28
N VAL A 303 18.32 27.32 15.42
CA VAL A 303 19.45 27.77 16.27
C VAL A 303 20.80 27.65 15.52
N ASP A 304 20.96 26.68 14.63
CA ASP A 304 22.15 26.59 13.77
C ASP A 304 22.30 27.77 12.80
N LYS A 305 21.19 28.41 12.39
CA LYS A 305 21.22 29.60 11.52
C LYS A 305 21.53 30.90 12.28
N PHE A 306 21.23 30.93 13.58
CA PHE A 306 21.38 32.10 14.43
C PHE A 306 22.61 32.05 15.34
N LYS A 307 23.25 30.88 15.50
CA LYS A 307 24.48 30.76 16.28
C LYS A 307 25.61 31.60 15.68
N SER A 308 26.39 32.22 16.56
CA SER A 308 27.62 32.94 16.20
C SER A 308 28.66 32.73 17.31
N SER A 309 29.88 33.26 17.13
CA SER A 309 30.91 33.25 18.18
C SER A 309 30.46 33.94 19.48
N GLU A 310 29.50 34.86 19.39
CA GLU A 310 28.99 35.66 20.51
C GLU A 310 27.66 35.13 21.06
N ASN A 311 27.00 34.21 20.33
CA ASN A 311 25.68 33.68 20.67
C ASN A 311 25.66 32.16 20.62
N SER A 312 25.69 31.54 21.81
CA SER A 312 25.46 30.10 21.98
C SER A 312 24.03 29.83 22.44
N PHE A 313 23.43 28.78 21.88
CA PHE A 313 22.09 28.28 22.25
C PHE A 313 22.16 26.99 23.07
N VAL A 314 23.36 26.59 23.54
CA VAL A 314 23.55 25.33 24.28
C VAL A 314 22.67 25.26 25.54
N PRO A 315 22.60 26.28 26.42
CA PRO A 315 21.74 26.23 27.61
C PRO A 315 20.25 26.05 27.27
N GLU A 316 19.78 26.71 26.22
CA GLU A 316 18.42 26.63 25.73
C GLU A 316 18.11 25.23 25.20
N VAL A 317 18.98 24.67 24.36
CA VAL A 317 18.81 23.32 23.81
C VAL A 317 18.89 22.24 24.90
N GLN A 318 19.72 22.44 25.93
CA GLN A 318 19.72 21.59 27.13
C GLN A 318 18.38 21.63 27.89
N SER A 319 17.62 22.73 27.81
CA SER A 319 16.27 22.78 28.39
C SER A 319 15.29 21.86 27.64
N MET A 320 15.40 21.75 26.31
CA MET A 320 14.64 20.78 25.52
C MET A 320 15.07 19.34 25.83
N GLN A 321 16.37 19.09 26.02
CA GLN A 321 16.87 17.77 26.43
C GLN A 321 16.19 17.32 27.73
N ARG A 322 16.17 18.21 28.75
CA ARG A 322 15.52 17.94 30.03
C ARG A 322 14.01 17.70 29.87
N ALA A 323 13.34 18.46 29.01
CA ALA A 323 11.93 18.26 28.71
C ALA A 323 11.65 16.86 28.13
N LEU A 324 12.42 16.43 27.13
CA LEU A 324 12.28 15.11 26.50
C LEU A 324 12.55 13.95 27.46
N GLN A 325 13.36 14.18 28.50
CA GLN A 325 13.70 13.20 29.52
C GLN A 325 12.64 13.05 30.62
N GLN A 326 11.66 13.96 30.71
CA GLN A 326 10.61 13.92 31.73
C GLN A 326 9.89 12.56 31.82
N SER A 327 9.67 12.08 33.04
CA SER A 327 9.00 10.80 33.31
C SER A 327 7.50 10.85 32.98
N THR A 328 6.93 9.70 32.61
CA THR A 328 5.49 9.49 32.47
C THR A 328 5.02 8.36 33.40
N ASN A 329 3.71 8.22 33.58
CA ASN A 329 3.11 7.16 34.41
C ASN A 329 3.12 5.76 33.75
N PHE A 330 3.65 5.64 32.54
CA PHE A 330 3.71 4.41 31.77
C PHE A 330 5.08 4.26 31.12
N LYS A 331 5.34 3.10 30.51
CA LYS A 331 6.63 2.81 29.87
C LYS A 331 6.82 3.70 28.63
N LYS A 332 7.60 4.77 28.77
CA LYS A 332 7.96 5.70 27.70
C LYS A 332 9.01 5.08 26.76
N PRO A 333 8.83 5.13 25.43
CA PRO A 333 9.91 4.81 24.50
C PRO A 333 11.01 5.87 24.57
N LYS A 334 12.21 5.54 24.07
CA LYS A 334 13.24 6.57 23.86
C LYS A 334 12.86 7.38 22.61
N PHE A 335 12.54 8.67 22.77
CA PHE A 335 12.18 9.53 21.65
C PHE A 335 13.34 9.72 20.67
N ASP A 336 13.07 9.68 19.37
CA ASP A 336 14.06 9.99 18.33
C ASP A 336 14.55 11.44 18.43
N ALA A 337 13.66 12.34 18.85
CA ALA A 337 13.97 13.74 19.12
C ALA A 337 15.08 13.92 20.18
N LEU A 338 15.15 13.05 21.20
CA LEU A 338 16.20 13.12 22.23
C LEU A 338 17.59 12.86 21.62
N LYS A 339 17.68 11.92 20.67
CA LYS A 339 18.92 11.63 19.96
C LYS A 339 19.37 12.83 19.11
N LEU A 340 18.45 13.55 18.47
CA LEU A 340 18.78 14.77 17.72
C LEU A 340 19.40 15.84 18.64
N VAL A 341 18.77 16.08 19.79
CA VAL A 341 19.26 17.05 20.78
C VAL A 341 20.63 16.66 21.34
N GLU A 342 20.81 15.41 21.76
CA GLU A 342 22.10 14.90 22.27
C GLU A 342 23.23 15.04 21.24
N ASN A 343 22.94 14.68 19.99
CA ASN A 343 23.89 14.83 18.88
C ASN A 343 24.22 16.30 18.61
N TRP A 344 23.25 17.20 18.69
CA TRP A 344 23.47 18.62 18.48
C TRP A 344 24.31 19.22 19.61
N ILE A 345 23.99 18.95 20.88
CA ILE A 345 24.74 19.45 22.04
C ILE A 345 26.21 19.01 21.95
N SER A 346 26.45 17.72 21.74
CA SER A 346 27.82 17.16 21.69
C SER A 346 28.71 17.77 20.60
N LYS A 347 28.11 18.29 19.51
CA LYS A 347 28.82 18.99 18.43
C LYS A 347 29.12 20.46 18.74
N ASN A 348 28.35 21.10 19.62
CA ASN A 348 28.42 22.55 19.88
C ASN A 348 28.96 22.89 21.28
N THR A 349 29.34 21.89 22.09
CA THR A 349 30.05 22.07 23.38
C THR A 349 31.55 21.76 23.32
N LYS A 350 32.06 21.37 22.16
CA LYS A 350 33.50 21.25 21.89
C LYS A 350 34.00 22.55 21.29
#